data_AF-A0A813IBQ2-F1
#
_entry.id   AF-A0A813IBQ2-F1
#
_cell.length_a   1.000
_cell.length_b   1.000
_cell.length_c   1.000
_cell.angle_alpha   90.00
_cell.angle_beta   90.00
_cell.angle_gamma   90.00
#
_symmetry.space_group_name_H-M   'P 1'
#
loop_
_entity.id
_entity.type
_entity.pdbx_description
1 polymer ?
#
loop_
_entity_poly.entity_id
_entity_poly.type
_entity_poly.pdbx_seq_one_letter_code
_entity_poly.pdbx_strand_id
1 'polypeptide(L)'
;MVFCREESSSDSEDSVSSNESLERYTIAGCWARDEWGLWPNGRRMGYQLRKGGRARHIFEPEVYQVRESPDEELRYVVVPNFLADTDIAAVHAAGSLPTAAQCEDRDDELEFHHVAHRFEGELRSSSRPLYRRLLGVMAWADQELWGSMGDVSQVFPEVEYIRYDGAPTSKEFAIDPHVDNRSLVTLVCLLSPQGSFQGGISGFDPASDDQ
;
A
#
# COMPACT_ATOMS: atom_id res chain seq x y z
N MET A 1 -11.05 -10.58 5.64
CA MET A 1 -11.72 -11.49 6.61
C MET A 1 -11.66 -10.88 8.01
N VAL A 2 -12.79 -10.73 8.71
CA VAL A 2 -12.88 -10.20 10.08
C VAL A 2 -12.62 -11.33 11.08
N PHE A 3 -11.76 -11.11 12.08
CA PHE A 3 -11.92 -11.76 13.38
C PHE A 3 -11.61 -10.84 14.55
N CYS A 4 -12.32 -11.13 15.62
CA CYS A 4 -12.45 -10.44 16.88
C CYS A 4 -11.14 -10.29 17.65
N ARG A 5 -11.15 -9.30 18.54
CA ARG A 5 -10.28 -9.17 19.70
C ARG A 5 -10.35 -10.47 20.52
N GLU A 6 -9.31 -11.29 20.47
CA GLU A 6 -9.08 -12.35 21.45
C GLU A 6 -8.36 -11.76 22.66
N GLU A 7 -8.92 -12.04 23.84
CA GLU A 7 -8.26 -11.83 25.11
C GLU A 7 -7.18 -12.90 25.32
N SER A 8 -6.13 -12.48 26.03
CA SER A 8 -4.89 -13.18 26.32
C SER A 8 -5.03 -14.63 26.83
N SER A 9 -4.19 -15.52 26.33
CA SER A 9 -3.64 -16.65 27.10
C SER A 9 -2.15 -16.81 26.82
N SER A 10 -1.40 -17.12 27.88
CA SER A 10 0.05 -17.22 27.96
C SER A 10 0.64 -18.53 27.41
N ASP A 11 1.96 -18.48 27.21
CA ASP A 11 2.94 -19.56 27.04
C ASP A 11 3.02 -20.13 25.60
N SER A 12 4.19 -20.35 24.98
CA SER A 12 5.57 -20.51 25.45
C SER A 12 6.55 -20.32 24.27
N GLU A 13 7.82 -20.08 24.63
CA GLU A 13 8.98 -19.88 23.77
C GLU A 13 9.27 -21.07 22.83
N ASP A 14 9.63 -20.77 21.58
CA ASP A 14 10.72 -21.47 20.91
C ASP A 14 11.37 -20.55 19.86
N SER A 15 12.68 -20.36 20.03
CA SER A 15 13.50 -19.48 19.21
C SER A 15 14.33 -20.33 18.25
N VAL A 16 14.15 -20.10 16.94
CA VAL A 16 15.06 -20.63 15.93
C VAL A 16 15.69 -19.46 15.20
N SER A 17 16.95 -19.23 15.55
CA SER A 17 17.87 -18.33 14.87
C SER A 17 18.40 -19.01 13.61
N SER A 18 18.08 -18.45 12.45
CA SER A 18 18.87 -18.65 11.22
C SER A 18 19.24 -17.28 10.67
N ASN A 19 20.40 -16.81 11.13
CA ASN A 19 21.01 -15.54 10.75
C ASN A 19 21.72 -15.71 9.41
N GLU A 20 20.97 -15.89 8.32
CA GLU A 20 21.47 -15.57 6.98
C GLU A 20 21.22 -14.09 6.75
N SER A 21 22.30 -13.35 6.55
CA SER A 21 22.24 -11.90 6.33
C SER A 21 21.59 -11.62 4.97
N LEU A 22 20.25 -11.54 4.94
CA LEU A 22 19.52 -11.03 3.80
C LEU A 22 20.08 -9.64 3.44
N GLU A 23 20.56 -9.51 2.21
CA GLU A 23 21.01 -8.23 1.67
C GLU A 23 19.83 -7.26 1.61
N ARG A 24 19.88 -6.19 2.41
CA ARG A 24 18.79 -5.20 2.55
C ARG A 24 18.95 -4.07 1.53
N TYR A 25 17.87 -3.66 0.86
CA TYR A 25 17.87 -2.69 -0.24
C TYR A 25 17.48 -1.26 0.17
N THR A 26 18.11 -0.21 -0.41
CA THR A 26 17.74 1.22 -0.25
C THR A 26 17.02 1.83 -1.44
N ILE A 27 16.04 2.69 -1.14
CA ILE A 27 15.74 3.88 -1.94
C ILE A 27 16.91 4.88 -1.85
N ALA A 28 17.71 4.98 -2.90
CA ALA A 28 18.98 5.70 -2.93
C ALA A 28 18.90 7.14 -3.44
N GLY A 29 17.84 7.49 -4.15
CA GLY A 29 17.67 8.81 -4.74
C GLY A 29 16.23 8.99 -5.20
N CYS A 30 15.72 10.20 -5.02
CA CYS A 30 14.42 10.62 -5.52
C CYS A 30 14.70 11.56 -6.69
N TRP A 31 14.14 11.27 -7.86
CA TRP A 31 14.34 12.09 -9.05
C TRP A 31 13.00 12.39 -9.72
N ALA A 32 12.90 13.59 -10.29
CA ALA A 32 11.74 13.98 -11.10
C ALA A 32 12.07 13.71 -12.56
N ARG A 33 11.18 13.02 -13.28
CA ARG A 33 11.22 12.97 -14.74
C ARG A 33 10.01 13.72 -15.28
N ASP A 34 10.24 14.62 -16.21
CA ASP A 34 9.16 15.17 -17.04
C ASP A 34 8.75 14.05 -18.03
N GLU A 35 7.59 13.43 -17.83
CA GLU A 35 7.02 12.52 -18.83
C GLU A 35 6.13 13.32 -19.78
N TRP A 36 6.58 13.44 -21.03
CA TRP A 36 5.77 14.00 -22.11
C TRP A 36 4.82 12.90 -22.59
N GLY A 37 3.51 13.01 -22.31
CA GLY A 37 2.53 12.25 -23.09
C GLY A 37 1.19 11.85 -22.47
N LEU A 38 0.99 11.86 -21.15
CA LEU A 38 -0.27 11.33 -20.57
C LEU A 38 -0.88 12.17 -19.43
N TRP A 39 -0.17 13.19 -18.93
CA TRP A 39 -0.63 13.98 -17.80
C TRP A 39 -0.45 15.46 -18.10
N PRO A 40 -1.46 16.33 -17.87
CA PRO A 40 -1.40 17.74 -18.26
C PRO A 40 -0.23 18.53 -17.64
N ASN A 41 0.42 18.01 -16.58
CA ASN A 41 1.57 18.61 -15.89
C ASN A 41 2.53 17.56 -15.25
N GLY A 42 2.63 16.35 -15.83
CA GLY A 42 3.13 15.16 -15.12
C GLY A 42 4.65 15.05 -14.91
N ARG A 43 5.18 15.68 -13.86
CA ARG A 43 6.43 15.22 -13.25
C ARG A 43 6.18 13.95 -12.45
N ARG A 44 6.59 12.80 -12.97
CA ARG A 44 6.57 11.55 -12.20
C ARG A 44 7.87 11.45 -11.39
N MET A 45 7.73 11.08 -10.12
CA MET A 45 8.85 10.97 -9.21
C MET A 45 9.27 9.52 -9.11
N GLY A 46 10.50 9.23 -9.52
CA GLY A 46 11.10 7.92 -9.45
C GLY A 46 11.99 7.79 -8.21
N TYR A 47 12.10 6.57 -7.71
CA TYR A 47 13.02 6.19 -6.67
C TYR A 47 14.01 5.19 -7.22
N GLN A 48 15.29 5.55 -7.25
CA GLN A 48 16.34 4.64 -7.68
C GLN A 48 16.66 3.68 -6.53
N LEU A 49 16.62 2.38 -6.82
CA LEU A 49 17.08 1.36 -5.88
C LEU A 49 18.57 1.13 -6.10
N ARG A 50 19.36 1.06 -5.02
CA ARG A 50 20.77 0.66 -5.12
C ARG A 50 20.90 -0.81 -4.79
N LYS A 51 21.37 -1.59 -5.78
CA LYS A 51 21.81 -2.97 -5.57
C LYS A 51 22.91 -3.02 -4.51
N GLY A 52 22.73 -3.81 -3.45
CA GLY A 52 23.70 -3.99 -2.36
C GLY A 52 23.88 -2.81 -1.38
N GLY A 53 22.98 -1.81 -1.39
CA GLY A 53 23.01 -0.68 -0.44
C GLY A 53 21.97 -0.83 0.67
N ARG A 54 22.36 -0.58 1.94
CA ARG A 54 21.44 -0.60 3.11
C ARG A 54 20.34 0.45 2.99
N ALA A 55 19.04 0.11 3.11
CA ALA A 55 18.02 1.14 3.16
C ALA A 55 18.26 2.15 4.28
N ARG A 56 18.22 3.44 3.93
CA ARG A 56 18.34 4.54 4.89
C ARG A 56 17.03 4.82 5.60
N HIS A 57 15.92 4.30 5.07
CA HIS A 57 14.57 4.52 5.57
C HIS A 57 13.74 3.22 5.44
N ILE A 58 14.19 2.13 6.07
CA ILE A 58 13.30 0.99 6.37
C ILE A 58 12.47 1.41 7.57
N PHE A 59 11.16 1.23 7.49
CA PHE A 59 10.31 1.26 8.67
C PHE A 59 9.90 -0.17 8.96
N GLU A 60 10.60 -0.79 9.91
CA GLU A 60 10.25 -2.08 10.47
C GLU A 60 9.21 -1.84 11.58
N PRO A 61 7.99 -2.35 11.45
CA PRO A 61 6.97 -2.19 12.49
C PRO A 61 7.29 -3.08 13.70
N GLU A 62 7.09 -2.55 14.90
CA GLU A 62 7.27 -3.32 16.15
C GLU A 62 6.24 -4.46 16.29
N VAL A 63 5.05 -4.27 15.74
CA VAL A 63 3.95 -5.23 15.79
C VAL A 63 3.43 -5.45 14.38
N TYR A 64 3.48 -6.70 13.94
CA TYR A 64 2.94 -7.12 12.65
C TYR A 64 2.50 -8.59 12.70
N GLN A 65 1.72 -8.99 11.72
CA GLN A 65 1.30 -10.38 11.52
C GLN A 65 1.49 -10.74 10.05
N VAL A 66 2.30 -11.76 9.76
CA VAL A 66 2.33 -12.38 8.44
C VAL A 66 1.09 -13.28 8.32
N ARG A 67 0.38 -13.12 7.21
CA ARG A 67 -0.75 -13.96 6.83
C ARG A 67 -0.28 -14.88 5.73
N GLU A 68 -0.13 -16.14 6.09
CA GLU A 68 0.29 -17.20 5.18
C GLU A 68 -0.81 -17.54 4.18
N SER A 69 -0.38 -18.04 3.03
CA SER A 69 -1.22 -18.56 1.95
C SER A 69 -0.52 -19.78 1.36
N PRO A 70 -1.26 -20.80 0.86
CA PRO A 70 -0.66 -21.89 0.08
C PRO A 70 0.10 -21.39 -1.15
N ASP A 71 -0.32 -20.25 -1.70
CA ASP A 71 0.41 -19.51 -2.74
C ASP A 71 1.28 -18.43 -2.08
N GLU A 72 2.60 -18.54 -2.26
CA GLU A 72 3.58 -17.62 -1.68
C GLU A 72 3.39 -16.17 -2.16
N GLU A 73 2.86 -15.97 -3.36
CA GLU A 73 2.60 -14.66 -3.95
C GLU A 73 1.41 -13.95 -3.27
N LEU A 74 0.49 -14.72 -2.68
CA LEU A 74 -0.70 -14.22 -1.99
C LEU A 74 -0.51 -14.02 -0.48
N ARG A 75 0.71 -14.23 0.05
CA ARG A 75 1.03 -13.89 1.44
C ARG A 75 0.94 -12.38 1.64
N TYR A 76 0.62 -11.92 2.84
CA TYR A 76 0.61 -10.48 3.11
C TYR A 76 0.91 -10.19 4.57
N VAL A 77 1.31 -8.94 4.86
CA VAL A 77 1.53 -8.48 6.24
C VAL A 77 0.39 -7.57 6.68
N VAL A 78 -0.09 -7.78 7.90
CA VAL A 78 -0.99 -6.87 8.61
C VAL A 78 -0.19 -6.11 9.67
N VAL A 79 -0.19 -4.78 9.59
CA VAL A 79 0.46 -3.89 10.57
C VAL A 79 -0.61 -3.14 11.35
N PRO A 80 -1.07 -3.64 12.50
CA PRO A 80 -2.12 -2.99 13.28
C PRO A 80 -1.64 -1.66 13.84
N ASN A 81 -2.56 -0.68 13.94
CA ASN A 81 -2.28 0.65 14.49
C ASN A 81 -1.09 1.38 13.84
N PHE A 82 -0.82 1.07 12.56
CA PHE A 82 0.30 1.67 11.82
C PHE A 82 0.14 3.18 11.67
N LEU A 83 -1.08 3.65 11.43
CA LEU A 83 -1.44 5.06 11.34
C LEU A 83 -2.05 5.53 12.66
N ALA A 84 -1.50 6.60 13.22
CA ALA A 84 -2.16 7.31 14.32
C ALA A 84 -3.28 8.20 13.78
N ASP A 85 -4.19 8.66 14.65
CA ASP A 85 -5.27 9.59 14.28
C ASP A 85 -4.74 10.85 13.58
N THR A 86 -3.56 11.35 14.00
CA THR A 86 -2.90 12.49 13.35
C THR A 86 -2.42 12.17 11.93
N ASP A 87 -2.03 10.92 11.67
CA ASP A 87 -1.64 10.49 10.32
C ASP A 87 -2.86 10.38 9.41
N ILE A 88 -3.94 9.77 9.92
CA ILE A 88 -5.22 9.66 9.22
C ILE A 88 -5.75 11.06 8.87
N ALA A 89 -5.73 11.99 9.82
CA ALA A 89 -6.12 13.38 9.58
C ALA A 89 -5.24 14.06 8.51
N ALA A 90 -3.92 13.81 8.52
CA ALA A 90 -3.01 14.34 7.50
C ALA A 90 -3.31 13.77 6.10
N VAL A 91 -3.63 12.48 6.01
CA VAL A 91 -4.03 11.84 4.74
C VAL A 91 -5.34 12.43 4.23
N HIS A 92 -6.38 12.55 5.08
CA HIS A 92 -7.63 13.18 4.68
C HIS A 92 -7.45 14.62 4.23
N ALA A 93 -6.63 15.41 4.94
CA ALA A 93 -6.35 16.79 4.58
C ALA A 93 -5.65 16.86 3.22
N ALA A 94 -4.64 16.03 2.97
CA ALA A 94 -3.91 16.00 1.71
C ALA A 94 -4.77 15.50 0.53
N GLY A 95 -5.53 14.42 0.73
CA GLY A 95 -6.40 13.84 -0.29
C GLY A 95 -7.63 14.69 -0.63
N SER A 96 -7.96 15.68 0.20
CA SER A 96 -9.04 16.64 -0.04
C SER A 96 -8.57 17.96 -0.67
N LEU A 97 -7.28 18.12 -0.93
CA LEU A 97 -6.77 19.33 -1.58
C LEU A 97 -7.25 19.41 -3.03
N PRO A 98 -7.61 20.61 -3.54
CA PRO A 98 -8.00 20.76 -4.95
C PRO A 98 -6.90 20.41 -5.97
N THR A 99 -5.65 20.31 -5.52
CA THR A 99 -4.52 19.89 -6.39
C THR A 99 -4.41 18.38 -6.52
N ALA A 100 -5.05 17.61 -5.64
CA ALA A 100 -5.14 16.17 -5.78
C ALA A 100 -5.97 15.85 -7.02
N ALA A 101 -5.33 15.25 -8.02
CA ALA A 101 -5.98 14.95 -9.29
C ALA A 101 -6.95 13.79 -9.11
N GLN A 102 -8.21 13.96 -9.50
CA GLN A 102 -9.13 12.84 -9.60
C GLN A 102 -8.61 11.84 -10.65
N CYS A 103 -8.63 10.55 -10.35
CA CYS A 103 -8.22 9.51 -11.29
C CYS A 103 -9.32 9.35 -12.34
N GLU A 104 -9.04 9.80 -13.58
CA GLU A 104 -9.94 9.69 -14.75
C GLU A 104 -9.56 8.52 -15.68
N ASP A 105 -8.56 7.72 -15.31
CA ASP A 105 -8.01 6.61 -16.08
C ASP A 105 -8.73 5.28 -15.84
N ARG A 106 -9.97 5.32 -15.33
CA ARG A 106 -10.79 4.13 -15.03
C ARG A 106 -11.88 3.94 -16.09
N ASP A 107 -12.21 2.69 -16.36
CA ASP A 107 -13.24 2.33 -17.33
C ASP A 107 -14.62 2.87 -16.90
N ASP A 108 -15.32 3.53 -17.83
CA ASP A 108 -16.67 4.07 -17.62
C ASP A 108 -17.69 2.97 -17.29
N GLU A 109 -17.38 1.70 -17.61
CA GLU A 109 -18.21 0.53 -17.31
C GLU A 109 -18.09 0.04 -15.85
N LEU A 110 -17.13 0.56 -15.08
CA LEU A 110 -17.06 0.32 -13.63
C LEU A 110 -18.18 1.10 -12.94
N GLU A 111 -19.36 0.47 -12.84
CA GLU A 111 -20.62 0.99 -12.26
C GLU A 111 -20.56 1.36 -10.75
N PHE A 112 -19.37 1.62 -10.19
CA PHE A 112 -19.20 2.04 -8.81
C PHE A 112 -18.78 3.49 -8.67
N HIS A 113 -19.50 4.20 -7.80
CA HIS A 113 -19.16 5.55 -7.35
C HIS A 113 -18.11 5.53 -6.23
N HIS A 114 -16.93 4.95 -6.47
CA HIS A 114 -15.77 5.34 -5.66
C HIS A 114 -15.08 6.52 -6.31
N VAL A 115 -14.66 7.47 -5.49
CA VAL A 115 -13.88 8.61 -5.96
C VAL A 115 -12.44 8.38 -5.54
N ALA A 116 -11.56 8.20 -6.51
CA ALA A 116 -10.13 8.06 -6.30
C ALA A 116 -9.41 9.36 -6.68
N HIS A 117 -8.52 9.83 -5.82
CA HIS A 117 -7.64 10.95 -6.10
C HIS A 117 -6.18 10.51 -5.98
N ARG A 118 -5.36 10.85 -6.97
CA ARG A 118 -3.91 10.72 -6.88
C ARG A 118 -3.34 11.94 -6.16
N PHE A 119 -2.72 11.71 -5.00
CA PHE A 119 -2.35 12.79 -4.08
C PHE A 119 -0.94 12.65 -3.47
N GLU A 120 -0.05 11.91 -4.14
CA GLU A 120 1.33 11.75 -3.68
C GLU A 120 2.05 13.09 -3.44
N GLY A 121 1.87 14.04 -4.37
CA GLY A 121 2.52 15.35 -4.29
C GLY A 121 2.11 16.12 -3.05
N GLU A 122 0.81 16.09 -2.76
CA GLU A 122 0.13 16.70 -1.63
C GLU A 122 0.60 16.08 -0.32
N LEU A 123 0.57 14.74 -0.21
CA LEU A 123 0.97 14.02 1.00
C LEU A 123 2.45 14.25 1.31
N ARG A 124 3.31 14.21 0.28
CA ARG A 124 4.75 14.45 0.46
C ARG A 124 5.04 15.89 0.89
N SER A 125 4.30 16.86 0.37
CA SER A 125 4.50 18.27 0.67
C SER A 125 3.99 18.63 2.08
N SER A 126 2.86 18.06 2.48
CA SER A 126 2.23 18.33 3.78
C SER A 126 2.80 17.49 4.92
N SER A 127 3.17 16.22 4.67
CA SER A 127 3.69 15.30 5.68
C SER A 127 4.74 14.35 5.11
N ARG A 128 5.93 14.91 4.84
CA ARG A 128 7.10 14.14 4.38
C ARG A 128 7.49 12.96 5.31
N PRO A 129 7.43 13.07 6.64
CA PRO A 129 7.71 11.94 7.53
C PRO A 129 6.73 10.78 7.34
N LEU A 130 5.42 11.06 7.25
CA LEU A 130 4.41 10.04 7.02
C LEU A 130 4.62 9.37 5.67
N TYR A 131 4.77 10.15 4.60
CA TYR A 131 5.02 9.63 3.26
C TYR A 131 6.23 8.68 3.22
N ARG A 132 7.35 9.04 3.88
CA ARG A 132 8.52 8.17 3.98
C ARG A 132 8.25 6.89 4.78
N ARG A 133 7.43 6.97 5.82
CA ARG A 133 7.05 5.81 6.62
C ARG A 133 6.17 4.83 5.83
N LEU A 134 5.24 5.32 5.01
CA LEU A 134 4.46 4.50 4.08
C LEU A 134 5.37 3.73 3.11
N LEU A 135 6.30 4.43 2.44
CA LEU A 135 7.25 3.76 1.54
C LEU A 135 8.19 2.80 2.27
N GLY A 136 8.61 3.17 3.48
CA GLY A 136 9.50 2.38 4.31
C GLY A 136 8.89 1.04 4.74
N VAL A 137 7.59 1.01 5.05
CA VAL A 137 6.91 -0.24 5.41
C VAL A 137 6.67 -1.12 4.19
N MET A 138 6.41 -0.54 3.01
CA MET A 138 6.29 -1.32 1.75
C MET A 138 7.60 -2.02 1.39
N ALA A 139 8.72 -1.28 1.47
CA ALA A 139 10.04 -1.85 1.19
C ALA A 139 10.47 -2.89 2.24
N TRP A 140 10.05 -2.71 3.49
CA TRP A 140 10.25 -3.72 4.54
C TRP A 140 9.44 -4.99 4.26
N ALA A 141 8.14 -4.86 3.97
CA ALA A 141 7.27 -5.99 3.68
C ALA A 141 7.73 -6.78 2.45
N ASP A 142 8.24 -6.08 1.43
CA ASP A 142 8.88 -6.74 0.28
C ASP A 142 10.04 -7.63 0.70
N GLN A 143 10.96 -7.11 1.53
CA GLN A 143 12.12 -7.86 1.99
C GLN A 143 11.73 -9.08 2.85
N GLU A 144 10.64 -8.97 3.61
CA GLU A 144 10.16 -10.04 4.47
C GLU A 144 9.50 -11.17 3.67
N LEU A 145 8.78 -10.85 2.59
CA LEU A 145 7.94 -11.82 1.91
C LEU A 145 8.45 -12.25 0.53
N TRP A 146 8.85 -11.32 -0.34
CA TRP A 146 8.99 -11.60 -1.78
C TRP A 146 10.38 -11.27 -2.35
N GLY A 147 11.03 -10.23 -1.85
CA GLY A 147 12.31 -9.73 -2.39
C GLY A 147 12.22 -9.13 -3.79
N SER A 148 11.01 -8.81 -4.27
CA SER A 148 10.74 -8.41 -5.66
C SER A 148 11.40 -7.08 -6.06
N MET A 149 11.58 -6.16 -5.10
CA MET A 149 12.25 -4.89 -5.37
C MET A 149 13.73 -5.08 -5.70
N GLY A 150 14.31 -6.25 -5.37
CA GLY A 150 15.71 -6.56 -5.67
C GLY A 150 16.00 -6.73 -7.17
N ASP A 151 14.98 -7.04 -7.96
CA ASP A 151 15.09 -7.32 -9.39
C ASP A 151 14.90 -6.09 -10.27
N VAL A 152 14.50 -4.95 -9.68
CA VAL A 152 14.30 -3.70 -10.39
C VAL A 152 15.33 -2.64 -9.99
N SER A 153 15.71 -1.81 -10.95
CA SER A 153 16.62 -0.67 -10.67
C SER A 153 15.87 0.56 -10.16
N GLN A 154 14.55 0.57 -10.31
CA GLN A 154 13.72 1.73 -10.06
C GLN A 154 12.27 1.36 -9.74
N VAL A 155 11.68 2.13 -8.84
CA VAL A 155 10.25 2.08 -8.53
C VAL A 155 9.62 3.48 -8.61
N PHE A 156 8.32 3.52 -8.88
CA PHE A 156 7.53 4.73 -8.92
C PHE A 156 6.33 4.54 -7.98
N PRO A 157 6.40 5.09 -6.76
CA PRO A 157 5.26 5.11 -5.88
C PRO A 157 4.10 5.83 -6.54
N GLU A 158 2.92 5.32 -6.24
CA GLU A 158 1.66 5.96 -6.53
C GLU A 158 0.82 5.86 -5.26
N VAL A 159 0.16 6.96 -4.90
CA VAL A 159 -0.67 7.01 -3.71
C VAL A 159 -2.04 7.53 -4.11
N GLU A 160 -3.04 6.68 -3.88
CA GLU A 160 -4.44 6.98 -4.15
C GLU A 160 -5.21 7.17 -2.83
N TYR A 161 -6.04 8.20 -2.80
CA TYR A 161 -7.03 8.42 -1.76
C TYR A 161 -8.40 8.05 -2.32
N ILE A 162 -8.91 6.90 -1.91
CA ILE A 162 -10.15 6.31 -2.42
C ILE A 162 -11.25 6.45 -1.38
N ARG A 163 -12.38 7.06 -1.77
CA ARG A 163 -13.60 7.13 -0.96
C ARG A 163 -14.67 6.25 -1.58
N TYR A 164 -15.24 5.36 -0.78
CA TYR A 164 -16.41 4.57 -1.15
C TYR A 164 -17.66 5.24 -0.59
N ASP A 165 -18.42 5.90 -1.44
CA ASP A 165 -19.71 6.45 -1.07
C ASP A 165 -20.76 5.36 -1.33
N GLY A 166 -21.25 4.74 -0.26
CA GLY A 166 -22.07 3.52 -0.27
C GLY A 166 -23.43 3.62 -0.97
N ALA A 167 -23.41 3.74 -2.30
CA ALA A 167 -24.59 3.49 -3.11
C ALA A 167 -24.96 2.00 -3.00
N PRO A 168 -26.26 1.66 -2.81
CA PRO A 168 -26.71 0.28 -2.95
C PRO A 168 -26.32 -0.21 -4.34
N THR A 169 -25.50 -1.25 -4.38
CA THR A 169 -25.09 -1.93 -5.60
C THR A 169 -25.79 -3.28 -5.65
N SER A 170 -26.17 -3.72 -6.84
CA SER A 170 -26.59 -5.11 -7.10
C SER A 170 -25.40 -6.05 -7.27
N LYS A 171 -24.17 -5.52 -7.35
CA LYS A 171 -22.94 -6.28 -7.53
C LYS A 171 -22.47 -6.90 -6.22
N GLU A 172 -21.84 -8.06 -6.33
CA GLU A 172 -21.29 -8.80 -5.19
C GLU A 172 -20.09 -8.09 -4.56
N PHE A 173 -19.24 -7.46 -5.39
CA PHE A 173 -18.04 -6.74 -4.96
C PHE A 173 -18.15 -5.24 -5.25
N ALA A 174 -17.61 -4.42 -4.36
CA ALA A 174 -17.50 -2.96 -4.56
C ALA A 174 -16.43 -2.58 -5.60
N ILE A 175 -15.39 -3.42 -5.71
CA ILE A 175 -14.42 -3.41 -6.79
C ILE A 175 -14.25 -4.87 -7.18
N ASP A 176 -14.42 -5.18 -8.46
CA ASP A 176 -14.26 -6.55 -8.96
C ASP A 176 -12.84 -7.07 -8.67
N PRO A 177 -12.66 -8.38 -8.47
CA PRO A 177 -11.33 -8.97 -8.30
C PRO A 177 -10.41 -8.56 -9.45
N HIS A 178 -9.25 -7.99 -9.11
CA HIS A 178 -8.28 -7.51 -10.08
C HIS A 178 -6.87 -7.60 -9.50
N VAL A 179 -5.88 -7.48 -10.37
CA VAL A 179 -4.47 -7.34 -10.01
C VAL A 179 -4.06 -5.90 -10.27
N ASP A 180 -3.36 -5.30 -9.31
CA ASP A 180 -2.82 -3.95 -9.50
C ASP A 180 -1.79 -3.93 -10.64
N ASN A 181 -1.88 -2.91 -11.50
CA ASN A 181 -1.10 -2.83 -12.73
C ASN A 181 0.41 -2.71 -12.47
N ARG A 182 1.14 -3.83 -12.61
CA ARG A 182 2.60 -3.91 -12.47
C ARG A 182 3.12 -3.38 -11.13
N SER A 183 2.29 -3.43 -10.09
CA SER A 183 2.70 -3.11 -8.72
C SER A 183 3.62 -4.20 -8.20
N LEU A 184 4.75 -3.81 -7.61
CA LEU A 184 5.63 -4.73 -6.87
C LEU A 184 5.11 -4.99 -5.47
N VAL A 185 4.55 -3.94 -4.83
CA VAL A 185 3.94 -3.99 -3.51
C VAL A 185 2.75 -3.03 -3.50
N THR A 186 1.64 -3.50 -2.95
CA THR A 186 0.47 -2.66 -2.66
C THR A 186 0.30 -2.52 -1.16
N LEU A 187 0.09 -1.28 -0.70
CA LEU A 187 -0.27 -0.97 0.68
C LEU A 187 -1.70 -0.45 0.72
N VAL A 188 -2.56 -1.15 1.46
CA VAL A 188 -3.94 -0.69 1.73
C VAL A 188 -4.02 -0.17 3.16
N CYS A 189 -4.39 1.09 3.31
CA CYS A 189 -4.60 1.72 4.61
C CYS A 189 -6.10 1.98 4.84
N LEU A 190 -6.64 1.45 5.94
CA LEU A 190 -7.99 1.80 6.38
C LEU A 190 -7.97 3.15 7.10
N LEU A 191 -8.66 4.14 6.53
CA LEU A 191 -8.70 5.52 7.04
C LEU A 191 -9.98 5.86 7.80
N SER A 192 -10.92 4.91 7.90
CA SER A 192 -12.19 5.08 8.59
C SER A 192 -12.31 4.12 9.77
N PRO A 193 -12.93 4.52 10.89
CA PRO A 193 -13.19 3.61 11.99
C PRO A 193 -14.03 2.42 11.53
N GLN A 194 -13.72 1.20 11.99
CA GLN A 194 -14.44 -0.01 11.59
C GLN A 194 -15.96 0.07 11.86
N GLY A 195 -16.38 0.82 12.87
CA GLY A 195 -17.80 1.01 13.21
C GLY A 195 -18.54 2.03 12.33
N SER A 196 -17.85 2.73 11.42
CA SER A 196 -18.46 3.78 10.58
C SER A 196 -18.93 3.27 9.21
N PHE A 197 -18.74 1.99 8.90
CA PHE A 197 -19.17 1.38 7.63
C PHE A 197 -19.60 -0.08 7.84
N GLN A 198 -20.35 -0.61 6.87
CA GLN A 198 -20.74 -2.02 6.81
C GLN A 198 -20.16 -2.61 5.51
N GLY A 199 -19.54 -3.80 5.59
CA GLY A 199 -18.83 -4.38 4.46
C GLY A 199 -17.40 -3.84 4.33
N GLY A 200 -16.96 -3.49 3.11
CA GLY A 200 -15.63 -2.91 2.88
C GLY A 200 -14.47 -3.87 3.23
N ILE A 201 -14.69 -5.17 3.04
CA ILE A 201 -13.71 -6.19 3.37
C ILE A 201 -12.78 -6.38 2.17
N SER A 202 -11.49 -6.13 2.37
CA SER A 202 -10.46 -6.57 1.42
C SER A 202 -10.21 -8.08 1.57
N GLY A 203 -10.13 -8.76 0.43
CA GLY A 203 -9.79 -10.17 0.32
C GLY A 203 -8.90 -10.39 -0.90
N PHE A 204 -8.21 -11.52 -0.91
CA PHE A 204 -7.39 -11.98 -2.01
C PHE A 204 -7.92 -13.34 -2.44
N ASP A 205 -7.98 -13.56 -3.75
CA ASP A 205 -8.33 -14.83 -4.38
C ASP A 205 -7.29 -15.08 -5.47
N PRO A 206 -6.89 -16.33 -5.78
CA PRO A 206 -5.99 -16.60 -6.89
C PRO A 206 -6.58 -16.05 -8.19
N ALA A 207 -5.73 -15.52 -9.06
CA ALA A 207 -6.17 -15.17 -10.40
C ALA A 207 -6.72 -16.44 -11.07
N SER A 208 -7.93 -16.39 -11.59
CA SER A 208 -8.45 -17.48 -12.42
C SER A 208 -7.55 -17.63 -13.64
N ASP A 209 -7.13 -18.86 -13.97
CA ASP A 209 -6.27 -19.19 -15.13
C ASP A 209 -6.82 -18.72 -16.49
N ASP A 210 -8.03 -18.16 -16.53
CA ASP A 210 -8.77 -17.73 -17.72
C ASP A 210 -8.56 -16.24 -18.09
N GLN A 211 -7.63 -15.49 -17.46
CA GLN A 211 -7.35 -14.08 -17.77
C GLN A 211 -6.04 -13.84 -18.53
#